data_AF-A0A537C5U4-F1
#
_entry.id   AF-A0A537C5U4-F1
#
_cell.length_a   1.000
_cell.length_b   1.000
_cell.length_c   1.000
_cell.angle_alpha   90.00
_cell.angle_beta   90.00
_cell.angle_gamma   90.00
#
_symmetry.space_group_name_H-M   'P 1'
#
loop_
_entity.id
_entity.type
_entity.pdbx_description
1 polymer ?
#
loop_
_entity_poly.entity_id
_entity_poly.type
_entity_poly.pdbx_seq_one_letter_code
_entity_poly.pdbx_strand_id
1 'polypeptide(L)'
;HDAQSFSNPNVVKVVLDRKGYALYFSRAGIPYPRQGEAQAYRHAGLYAYRVGFLLKISQLEESPLERIEALEQLRILWHGYRIAVVVSAREIPPGVDTPADLEAVRKMLVA
;
A
#
# COMPACT_ATOMS: atom_id res chain seq x y z
N HIS A 1 2.63 1.36 -13.16
CA HIS A 1 3.08 2.68 -12.69
C HIS A 1 4.53 2.87 -13.07
N ASP A 2 4.94 4.11 -13.32
CA ASP A 2 6.28 4.47 -13.81
C ASP A 2 7.41 4.20 -12.79
N ALA A 3 8.66 4.25 -13.27
CA ALA A 3 9.85 4.02 -12.46
C ALA A 3 10.02 5.06 -11.34
N GLN A 4 9.56 6.31 -11.53
CA GLN A 4 9.63 7.36 -10.52
C GLN A 4 8.73 7.05 -9.32
N SER A 5 7.52 6.52 -9.57
CA SER A 5 6.57 6.09 -8.54
C SER A 5 7.11 4.94 -7.70
N PHE A 6 7.95 4.07 -8.28
CA PHE A 6 8.53 2.94 -7.56
C PHE A 6 9.49 3.41 -6.44
N SER A 7 10.34 4.40 -6.74
CA SER A 7 11.27 5.00 -5.77
C SER A 7 10.63 6.02 -4.83
N ASN A 8 9.42 6.51 -5.13
CA ASN A 8 8.75 7.50 -4.30
C ASN A 8 8.30 6.90 -2.95
N PRO A 9 8.77 7.41 -1.79
CA PRO A 9 8.38 6.89 -0.48
C PRO A 9 6.94 7.23 -0.08
N ASN A 10 6.29 8.17 -0.77
CA ASN A 10 4.87 8.46 -0.58
C ASN A 10 3.98 7.42 -1.28
N VAL A 11 4.55 6.66 -2.22
CA VAL A 11 3.87 5.53 -2.87
C VAL A 11 4.22 4.26 -2.10
N VAL A 12 3.24 3.71 -1.38
CA VAL A 12 3.42 2.46 -0.63
C VAL A 12 3.42 1.28 -1.61
N LYS A 13 4.45 0.45 -1.55
CA LYS A 13 4.56 -0.80 -2.33
C LYS A 13 4.04 -1.96 -1.51
N VAL A 14 3.52 -2.98 -2.19
CA VAL A 14 3.10 -4.24 -1.59
C VAL A 14 3.60 -5.42 -2.42
N VAL A 15 4.10 -6.45 -1.74
CA VAL A 15 4.47 -7.75 -2.34
C VAL A 15 3.50 -8.82 -1.85
N LEU A 16 3.08 -9.70 -2.76
CA LEU A 16 2.01 -10.67 -2.54
C LEU A 16 2.53 -12.11 -2.62
N ASP A 17 1.89 -13.01 -1.89
CA ASP A 17 2.02 -14.45 -2.11
C ASP A 17 1.18 -14.90 -3.32
N ARG A 18 1.38 -16.14 -3.77
CA ARG A 18 0.64 -16.71 -4.92
C ARG A 18 -0.88 -16.81 -4.72
N LYS A 19 -1.36 -16.66 -3.48
CA LYS A 19 -2.78 -16.71 -3.12
C LYS A 19 -3.39 -15.30 -2.97
N GLY A 20 -2.62 -14.25 -3.28
CA GLY A 20 -3.07 -12.87 -3.18
C GLY A 20 -3.08 -12.33 -1.76
N TYR A 21 -2.30 -12.90 -0.84
CA TYR A 21 -2.10 -12.29 0.48
C TYR A 21 -0.86 -11.41 0.50
N ALA A 22 -0.95 -10.24 1.14
CA ALA A 22 0.19 -9.39 1.40
C ALA A 22 1.23 -10.11 2.26
N LEU A 23 2.46 -10.16 1.75
CA LEU A 23 3.64 -10.58 2.50
C LEU A 23 4.22 -9.39 3.27
N TYR A 24 4.30 -8.22 2.63
CA TYR A 24 4.80 -7.00 3.26
C TYR A 24 4.35 -5.74 2.52
N PHE A 25 4.25 -4.63 3.26
CA PHE A 25 4.07 -3.27 2.74
C PHE A 25 5.29 -2.44 3.10
N SER A 26 5.75 -1.58 2.19
CA SER A 26 6.91 -0.73 2.47
C SER A 26 6.90 0.53 1.62
N ARG A 27 7.48 1.60 2.16
CA ARG A 27 7.86 2.79 1.40
C ARG A 27 9.14 2.58 0.59
N ALA A 28 9.95 1.57 0.91
CA ALA A 28 11.09 1.17 0.09
C ALA A 28 10.65 0.49 -1.22
N GLY A 29 11.51 0.55 -2.25
CA GLY A 29 11.26 -0.09 -3.54
C GLY A 29 11.28 -1.61 -3.43
N ILE A 30 10.11 -2.24 -3.26
CA ILE A 30 9.95 -3.69 -3.20
C ILE A 30 9.02 -4.23 -4.31
N PRO A 31 9.34 -5.38 -4.92
CA PRO A 31 10.54 -6.19 -4.69
C PRO A 31 11.78 -5.56 -5.37
N TYR A 32 12.97 -5.79 -4.81
CA TYR A 32 14.21 -5.29 -5.40
C TYR A 32 14.58 -6.10 -6.67
N PRO A 33 14.69 -5.47 -7.85
CA PRO A 33 14.96 -6.15 -9.12
C PRO A 33 16.45 -6.48 -9.28
N ARG A 34 16.98 -7.42 -8.47
CA ARG A 34 18.38 -7.86 -8.63
C ARG A 34 18.64 -8.46 -10.01
N GLN A 35 17.65 -9.12 -10.59
CA GLN A 35 17.67 -9.69 -11.93
C GLN A 35 16.33 -9.43 -12.62
N GLY A 36 16.39 -8.94 -13.86
CA GLY A 36 15.21 -8.68 -14.67
C GLY A 36 14.33 -7.55 -14.15
N GLU A 37 13.09 -7.53 -14.62
CA GLU A 37 12.08 -6.55 -14.20
C GLU A 37 11.29 -7.07 -12.99
N ALA A 38 11.06 -6.18 -12.02
CA ALA A 38 10.22 -6.47 -10.87
C ALA A 38 8.79 -6.02 -11.14
N GLN A 39 7.82 -6.93 -10.99
CA GLN A 39 6.43 -6.54 -10.89
C GLN A 39 6.17 -5.97 -9.49
N ALA A 40 5.96 -4.65 -9.43
CA ALA A 40 5.63 -3.94 -8.21
C ALA A 40 4.16 -3.51 -8.21
N TYR A 41 3.51 -3.62 -7.05
CA TYR A 41 2.15 -3.15 -6.85
C TYR A 41 2.14 -1.93 -5.95
N ARG A 42 1.34 -0.93 -6.31
CA ARG A 42 1.00 0.19 -5.45
C ARG A 42 -0.16 -0.22 -4.55
N HIS A 43 -0.01 0.01 -3.25
CA HIS A 43 -1.13 -0.11 -2.33
C HIS A 43 -2.06 1.11 -2.47
N ALA A 44 -3.35 0.85 -2.67
CA ALA A 44 -4.40 1.84 -2.55
C ALA A 44 -5.10 1.66 -1.19
N GLY A 45 -5.27 2.75 -0.44
CA GLY A 45 -5.80 2.77 0.93
C GLY A 45 -7.30 2.46 1.05
N LEU A 46 -7.82 1.52 0.26
CA LEU A 46 -9.19 1.02 0.36
C LEU A 46 -9.17 -0.33 1.06
N TYR A 47 -9.94 -0.43 2.14
CA TYR A 47 -9.96 -1.61 2.99
C TYR A 47 -11.39 -2.10 3.23
N ALA A 48 -11.53 -3.41 3.40
CA ALA A 48 -12.75 -4.06 3.86
C ALA A 48 -12.44 -4.90 5.10
N TYR A 49 -13.07 -4.58 6.21
CA TYR A 49 -12.88 -5.28 7.49
C TYR A 49 -14.18 -5.91 7.98
N ARG A 50 -14.04 -7.07 8.63
CA ARG A 50 -15.12 -7.57 9.50
C ARG A 50 -15.13 -6.72 10.76
N VAL A 51 -16.31 -6.28 11.22
CA VAL A 51 -16.43 -5.40 12.40
C VAL A 51 -15.72 -5.96 13.63
N GLY A 52 -15.94 -7.25 13.95
CA GLY A 52 -15.27 -7.88 15.08
C GLY A 52 -13.74 -7.94 14.95
N PHE A 53 -13.22 -8.02 13.72
CA PHE A 53 -11.78 -7.95 13.48
C PHE A 53 -11.25 -6.53 13.64
N LEU A 54 -12.00 -5.51 13.19
CA LEU A 54 -11.65 -4.11 13.39
C LEU A 54 -11.52 -3.75 14.87
N LEU A 55 -12.47 -4.23 15.70
CA LEU A 55 -12.39 -4.09 17.16
C LEU A 55 -11.22 -4.86 17.76
N LYS A 56 -10.84 -6.00 17.18
CA LYS A 56 -9.69 -6.77 17.64
C LYS A 56 -8.37 -6.04 17.37
N ILE A 57 -8.18 -5.52 16.15
CA ILE A 57 -6.93 -4.86 15.77
C ILE A 57 -6.69 -3.57 16.55
N SER A 58 -7.77 -2.88 16.98
CA SER A 58 -7.64 -1.68 17.81
C SER A 58 -7.10 -1.96 19.22
N GLN A 59 -7.15 -3.21 19.67
CA GLN A 59 -6.62 -3.65 20.97
C GLN A 59 -5.21 -4.26 20.87
N LEU A 60 -4.68 -4.44 19.65
CA LEU A 60 -3.34 -4.95 19.46
C LEU A 60 -2.32 -3.85 19.74
N GLU A 61 -1.21 -4.24 20.36
CA GLU A 61 -0.05 -3.37 20.55
C GLU A 61 0.49 -2.90 19.20
N GLU A 62 0.91 -1.64 19.15
CA GLU A 62 1.59 -1.06 18.02
C GLU A 62 2.90 -1.83 17.73
N SER A 63 3.06 -2.25 16.48
CA SER A 63 4.25 -2.96 16.02
C SER A 63 5.42 -2.00 15.79
N PRO A 64 6.67 -2.43 16.01
CA PRO A 64 7.83 -1.62 15.63
C PRO A 64 7.84 -1.25 14.13
N LEU A 65 7.35 -2.14 13.27
CA LEU A 65 7.31 -1.92 11.83
C LEU A 65 6.31 -0.83 11.42
N GLU A 66 5.11 -0.78 12.00
CA GLU A 66 4.15 0.28 11.66
C GLU A 66 4.68 1.66 12.03
N ARG A 67 5.45 1.77 13.13
CA ARG A 67 6.07 3.03 13.55
C ARG A 67 7.16 3.48 12.61
N ILE A 68 8.05 2.57 12.23
CA ILE A 68 9.19 2.88 11.36
C ILE A 68 8.73 3.27 9.95
N GLU A 69 7.77 2.52 9.41
CA GLU A 69 7.25 2.76 8.06
C GLU A 69 6.10 3.78 8.03
N ALA A 70 5.53 4.14 9.18
CA ALA A 70 4.28 4.90 9.29
C ALA A 70 3.17 4.26 8.42
N LEU A 71 2.90 2.96 8.66
CA LEU A 71 1.94 2.13 7.93
C LEU A 71 1.13 1.22 8.88
N GLU A 72 -0.08 1.64 9.25
CA GLU A 72 -0.93 0.97 10.24
C GLU A 72 -1.23 -0.50 9.94
N GLN A 73 -1.37 -0.87 8.66
CA GLN A 73 -1.65 -2.24 8.24
C GLN A 73 -0.51 -3.22 8.57
N LEU A 74 0.69 -2.73 8.88
CA LEU A 74 1.79 -3.58 9.35
C LEU A 74 1.54 -4.15 10.74
N ARG A 75 0.70 -3.51 11.57
CA ARG A 75 0.23 -4.09 12.84
C ARG A 75 -0.40 -5.45 12.64
N ILE A 76 -1.25 -5.55 11.62
CA ILE A 76 -2.00 -6.76 11.28
C ILE A 76 -1.04 -7.90 10.92
N LEU A 77 -0.06 -7.62 10.05
CA LEU A 77 0.92 -8.61 9.62
C LEU A 77 1.86 -9.02 10.77
N TRP A 78 2.32 -8.07 11.58
CA TRP A 78 3.21 -8.31 12.71
C TRP A 78 2.61 -9.26 13.74
N HIS A 79 1.31 -9.11 14.03
CA HIS A 79 0.57 -9.98 14.95
C HIS A 79 0.08 -11.30 14.30
N GLY A 80 0.56 -11.64 13.11
CA GLY A 80 0.34 -12.94 12.46
C GLY A 80 -0.99 -13.07 11.70
N TYR A 81 -1.72 -11.98 11.49
CA TYR A 81 -2.94 -12.00 10.67
C TYR A 81 -2.62 -11.79 9.19
N ARG A 82 -3.60 -12.07 8.32
CA ARG A 82 -3.41 -12.06 6.87
C ARG A 82 -4.16 -10.92 6.18
N ILE A 83 -3.38 -10.24 5.35
CA ILE A 83 -3.65 -9.28 4.28
C ILE A 83 -4.32 -9.79 2.99
N ALA A 84 -5.63 -10.01 2.83
CA ALA A 84 -6.14 -10.33 1.48
C ALA A 84 -6.05 -9.08 0.57
N VAL A 85 -5.44 -9.21 -0.61
CA VAL A 85 -5.27 -8.10 -1.58
C VAL A 85 -5.90 -8.48 -2.91
N VAL A 86 -6.70 -7.56 -3.46
CA VAL A 86 -7.26 -7.68 -4.81
C VAL A 86 -6.58 -6.65 -5.70
N VAL A 87 -5.99 -7.13 -6.79
CA VAL A 87 -5.41 -6.25 -7.81
C VAL A 87 -6.55 -5.68 -8.66
N SER A 88 -6.64 -4.35 -8.70
CA SER A 88 -7.66 -3.67 -9.51
C SER A 88 -7.38 -3.87 -11.01
N ALA A 89 -8.43 -4.16 -11.78
CA ALA A 89 -8.38 -4.18 -13.24
C ALA A 89 -8.31 -2.78 -13.87
N ARG A 90 -8.61 -1.74 -13.08
CA ARG A 90 -8.54 -0.33 -13.50
C ARG A 90 -7.46 0.38 -12.71
N GLU A 91 -6.81 1.34 -13.35
CA GLU A 91 -5.91 2.23 -12.64
C GLU A 91 -6.71 3.05 -11.63
N ILE A 92 -6.26 3.04 -10.37
CA ILE A 92 -6.80 3.89 -9.33
C ILE A 92 -5.98 5.18 -9.39
N PRO A 93 -6.61 6.35 -9.48
CA PRO A 93 -5.89 7.62 -9.39
C PRO A 93 -5.08 7.72 -8.09
N PRO A 94 -3.97 8.48 -8.07
CA PRO A 94 -3.28 8.81 -6.83
C PRO A 94 -4.18 9.66 -5.91
N GLY A 95 -3.88 9.65 -4.61
CA GLY A 95 -4.48 10.59 -3.67
C GLY A 95 -3.99 12.02 -3.94
N VAL A 96 -4.66 13.01 -3.33
CA VAL A 96 -4.21 14.41 -3.36
C VAL A 96 -3.58 14.73 -2.01
N ASP A 97 -2.26 14.62 -1.95
CA ASP A 97 -1.49 14.82 -0.71
C ASP A 97 -0.63 16.10 -0.76
N THR A 98 -0.38 16.64 -1.95
CA THR A 98 0.40 17.86 -2.16
C THR A 98 -0.34 18.89 -3.04
N PRO A 99 0.06 20.17 -3.01
CA PRO A 99 -0.47 21.17 -3.94
C PRO A 99 -0.28 20.79 -5.41
N ALA A 100 0.80 20.08 -5.75
CA ALA A 100 1.04 19.60 -7.12
C ALA A 100 0.03 18.52 -7.53
N ASP A 101 -0.33 17.61 -6.62
CA ASP A 101 -1.36 16.60 -6.88
C ASP A 101 -2.73 17.25 -7.10
N LEU A 102 -3.04 18.31 -6.35
CA LEU A 102 -4.28 19.06 -6.52
C LEU A 102 -4.37 19.69 -7.92
N GLU A 103 -3.29 20.32 -8.38
CA GLU A 103 -3.23 20.88 -9.73
C GLU A 103 -3.34 19.81 -10.83
N ALA A 104 -2.74 18.64 -10.61
CA ALA A 104 -2.87 17.51 -11.53
C ALA A 104 -4.34 17.03 -11.63
N VAL A 105 -5.02 16.86 -10.50
CA VAL A 105 -6.43 16.45 -10.47
C VAL A 105 -7.34 17.53 -11.06
N ARG A 106 -7.09 18.82 -10.79
CA ARG A 106 -7.84 19.93 -11.41
C ARG A 106 -7.80 19.87 -12.94
N LYS A 107 -6.63 19.61 -13.52
CA LYS A 107 -6.48 19.46 -14.98
C LYS A 107 -7.29 18.28 -15.55
N MET A 108 -7.44 17.21 -14.79
CA MET A 108 -8.23 16.04 -15.21
C MET A 108 -9.75 16.27 -15.17
N LEU A 109 -10.24 17.16 -14.29
CA LEU A 109 -11.68 17.43 -14.13
C LEU A 109 -12.24 18.48 -15.10
N VAL A 110 -11.38 19.34 -15.65
CA VAL A 110 -11.77 20.41 -16.59
C VAL A 110 -11.68 19.95 -18.05
N ALA A 111 -11.05 18.80 -18.31
CA ALA A 111 -11.01 18.13 -19.62
C ALA A 111 -12.24 17.25 -19.83
#